data_AF-A0A2E4X6E1-F1
#
_entry.id   AF-A0A2E4X6E1-F1
#
_cell.length_a   1.000
_cell.length_b   1.000
_cell.length_c   1.000
_cell.angle_alpha   90.00
_cell.angle_beta   90.00
_cell.angle_gamma   90.00
#
_symmetry.space_group_name_H-M   'P 1'
#
loop_
_entity.id
_entity.type
_entity.pdbx_description
1 polymer ?
#
loop_
_entity_poly.entity_id
_entity_poly.type
_entity_poly.pdbx_seq_one_letter_code
_entity_poly.pdbx_strand_id
1 'polypeptide(L)'
;MKSSEAYKTIGEVSKMIQTPQHILRFWEDSFSQINPLKRKGGRRLYSDSDIDLLRRIKQLLYEEGYSIKGVKNYLSKNKIKDIKSEGKLKVPEEVSKKLEEMKQALIKIKKLYE
;
A
#
# COMPACT_ATOMS: atom_id res chain seq x y z
N MET A 1 22.53 -20.21 -9.85
CA MET A 1 21.59 -19.85 -8.77
C MET A 1 20.59 -18.84 -9.33
N LYS A 2 19.30 -19.02 -9.07
CA LYS A 2 18.19 -18.31 -9.73
C LYS A 2 18.24 -16.81 -9.41
N SER A 3 18.25 -15.97 -10.44
CA SER A 3 18.09 -14.51 -10.32
C SER A 3 16.66 -14.23 -9.85
N SER A 4 16.46 -14.15 -8.52
CA SER A 4 15.21 -13.72 -7.91
C SER A 4 15.10 -12.18 -7.91
N GLU A 5 15.52 -11.55 -9.01
CA GLU A 5 15.40 -10.10 -9.24
C GLU A 5 14.49 -9.85 -10.46
N ALA A 6 13.48 -10.72 -10.64
CA ALA A 6 12.49 -10.52 -11.67
C ALA A 6 11.56 -9.37 -11.24
N TYR A 7 11.77 -8.21 -11.86
CA TYR A 7 10.85 -7.09 -11.78
C TYR A 7 9.44 -7.51 -12.19
N LYS A 8 8.44 -7.02 -11.46
CA LYS A 8 7.02 -7.29 -11.72
C LYS A 8 6.32 -6.04 -12.21
N THR A 9 5.36 -6.21 -13.11
CA THR A 9 4.48 -5.13 -13.57
C THR A 9 3.46 -4.75 -12.50
N ILE A 10 2.87 -3.55 -12.60
CA ILE A 10 1.80 -3.14 -11.68
C ILE A 10 0.61 -4.11 -11.65
N GLY A 11 0.32 -4.76 -12.79
CA GLY A 11 -0.77 -5.74 -12.88
C GLY A 11 -0.46 -7.02 -12.11
N GLU A 12 0.78 -7.51 -12.20
CA GLU A 12 1.23 -8.63 -11.39
C GLU A 12 1.21 -8.27 -9.90
N VAL A 13 1.80 -7.14 -9.52
CA VAL A 13 1.84 -6.68 -8.13
C VAL A 13 0.43 -6.53 -7.56
N SER A 14 -0.49 -5.94 -8.31
CA SER A 14 -1.90 -5.80 -7.92
C SER A 14 -2.54 -7.13 -7.56
N LYS A 15 -2.27 -8.20 -8.34
CA LYS A 15 -2.74 -9.56 -8.03
C LYS A 15 -2.04 -10.13 -6.79
N MET A 16 -0.72 -10.01 -6.70
CA MET A 16 0.08 -10.56 -5.59
C MET A 16 -0.30 -9.99 -4.22
N ILE A 17 -0.53 -8.68 -4.12
CA ILE A 17 -0.88 -8.04 -2.85
C ILE A 17 -2.37 -7.71 -2.74
N GLN A 18 -3.19 -8.22 -3.67
CA GLN A 18 -4.65 -8.05 -3.71
C GLN A 18 -5.08 -6.59 -3.48
N THR A 19 -4.43 -5.68 -4.21
CA THR A 19 -4.67 -4.23 -4.09
C THR A 19 -4.89 -3.68 -5.50
N PRO A 20 -5.97 -2.93 -5.78
CA PRO A 20 -6.23 -2.40 -7.12
C PRO A 20 -5.09 -1.54 -7.65
N GLN A 21 -4.82 -1.63 -8.96
CA GLN A 21 -3.71 -0.89 -9.58
C GLN A 21 -3.75 0.62 -9.34
N HIS A 22 -4.94 1.23 -9.33
CA HIS A 22 -5.07 2.67 -9.09
C HIS A 22 -4.66 3.07 -7.65
N ILE A 23 -4.86 2.18 -6.67
CA ILE A 23 -4.38 2.39 -5.30
C ILE A 23 -2.86 2.29 -5.23
N LEU A 24 -2.25 1.35 -5.97
CA LEU A 24 -0.79 1.27 -6.07
C LEU A 24 -0.19 2.53 -6.68
N ARG A 25 -0.81 3.08 -7.74
CA ARG A 25 -0.41 4.37 -8.32
C ARG A 25 -0.51 5.51 -7.31
N PHE A 26 -1.63 5.58 -6.60
CA PHE A 26 -1.81 6.56 -5.54
C PHE A 26 -0.75 6.43 -4.43
N TRP A 27 -0.34 5.20 -4.08
CA TRP A 27 0.72 4.96 -3.11
C TRP A 27 2.10 5.34 -3.62
N GLU A 28 2.42 5.16 -4.90
CA GLU A 28 3.66 5.69 -5.50
C GLU A 28 3.75 7.21 -5.34
N ASP A 29 2.66 7.93 -5.61
CA ASP A 29 2.62 9.40 -5.47
C ASP A 29 2.64 9.81 -3.99
N SER A 30 2.09 8.97 -3.11
CA SER A 30 2.05 9.24 -1.68
C SER A 30 3.39 8.94 -0.99
N PHE A 31 4.09 7.87 -1.33
CA PHE A 31 5.29 7.43 -0.60
C PHE A 31 6.49 7.38 -1.54
N SER A 32 7.37 8.38 -1.42
CA SER A 32 8.56 8.52 -2.26
C SER A 32 9.55 7.34 -2.14
N GLN A 33 9.42 6.52 -1.11
CA GLN A 33 10.20 5.29 -0.92
C GLN A 33 9.78 4.18 -1.91
N ILE A 34 8.55 4.21 -2.43
CA ILE A 34 8.12 3.32 -3.53
C ILE A 34 8.60 3.96 -4.82
N ASN A 35 9.61 3.37 -5.47
CA ASN A 35 10.21 3.96 -6.66
C ASN A 35 10.38 2.92 -7.77
N PRO A 36 9.27 2.45 -8.37
CA PRO A 36 9.32 1.48 -9.44
C PRO A 36 10.10 2.03 -10.63
N LEU A 37 10.89 1.17 -11.26
CA LEU A 37 11.63 1.52 -12.47
C LEU A 37 10.64 1.89 -13.59
N LYS A 38 10.71 3.13 -14.05
CA LYS A 38 9.90 3.64 -15.16
C LYS A 38 10.63 3.38 -16.48
N ARG A 39 10.10 2.48 -17.32
CA ARG A 39 10.65 2.23 -18.67
C ARG A 39 10.06 3.19 -19.71
N LYS A 40 10.72 3.26 -20.88
CA LYS A 40 10.17 3.92 -22.08
C LYS A 40 8.75 3.39 -22.36
N GLY A 41 7.78 4.30 -22.48
CA GLY A 41 6.36 3.97 -22.64
C GLY A 41 5.55 3.88 -21.33
N GLY A 42 6.07 4.38 -20.20
CA GLY A 42 5.28 4.57 -18.97
C GLY A 42 4.99 3.30 -18.16
N ARG A 43 5.57 2.16 -18.55
CA ARG A 43 5.49 0.89 -17.81
C ARG A 43 6.33 0.97 -16.53
N ARG A 44 5.72 0.54 -15.43
CA ARG A 44 6.32 0.48 -14.09
C ARG A 44 6.69 -0.94 -13.75
N LEU A 45 7.91 -1.08 -13.26
CA LEU A 45 8.50 -2.34 -12.86
C LEU A 45 8.94 -2.26 -11.40
N TYR A 46 8.33 -3.08 -10.56
CA TYR A 46 8.58 -3.13 -9.12
C TYR A 46 9.61 -4.22 -8.85
N SER A 47 10.60 -3.86 -8.06
CA SER A 47 11.54 -4.81 -7.47
C SER A 47 10.88 -5.58 -6.32
N ASP A 48 11.54 -6.63 -5.83
CA ASP A 48 11.04 -7.36 -4.66
C ASP A 48 11.01 -6.46 -3.41
N SER A 49 11.97 -5.55 -3.25
CA SER A 49 11.96 -4.58 -2.15
C SER A 49 10.81 -3.57 -2.24
N ASP A 50 10.43 -3.12 -3.44
CA ASP A 50 9.23 -2.30 -3.63
C ASP A 50 7.98 -3.06 -3.18
N ILE A 51 7.89 -4.36 -3.50
CA ILE A 51 6.74 -5.20 -3.17
C ILE A 51 6.64 -5.43 -1.66
N ASP A 52 7.76 -5.67 -1.00
CA ASP A 52 7.80 -5.81 0.46
C ASP A 52 7.40 -4.52 1.16
N LEU A 53 7.85 -3.37 0.64
CA LEU A 53 7.42 -2.07 1.14
C LEU A 53 5.91 -1.85 0.94
N LEU A 54 5.38 -2.20 -0.24
CA LEU A 54 3.94 -2.12 -0.53
C LEU A 54 3.12 -3.01 0.42
N ARG A 55 3.59 -4.23 0.73
CA ARG A 55 2.97 -5.10 1.74
C ARG A 55 2.95 -4.45 3.12
N ARG A 56 4.08 -3.87 3.53
CA ARG A 56 4.18 -3.19 4.84
C ARG A 56 3.25 -1.99 4.92
N ILE A 57 3.17 -1.18 3.86
CA ILE A 57 2.24 -0.05 3.78
C ILE A 57 0.79 -0.54 3.86
N LYS A 58 0.43 -1.61 3.15
CA LYS A 58 -0.90 -2.22 3.22
C LYS A 58 -1.25 -2.61 4.65
N GLN A 59 -0.35 -3.30 5.34
CA GLN A 59 -0.53 -3.72 6.73
C GLN A 59 -0.73 -2.50 7.65
N LEU A 60 0.14 -1.49 7.54
CA LEU A 60 0.05 -0.29 8.36
C LEU A 60 -1.28 0.44 8.17
N LEU A 61 -1.75 0.56 6.92
CA LEU A 61 -2.98 1.28 6.60
C LEU A 61 -4.25 0.51 7.00
N TYR A 62 -4.32 -0.77 6.67
CA TYR A 62 -5.57 -1.54 6.79
C TYR A 62 -5.67 -2.40 8.05
N GLU A 63 -4.56 -2.91 8.57
CA GLU A 63 -4.56 -3.77 9.75
C GLU A 63 -4.23 -2.97 11.01
N GLU A 64 -3.23 -2.10 10.95
CA GLU A 64 -2.80 -1.31 12.11
C GLU A 64 -3.51 0.06 12.21
N GLY A 65 -4.29 0.45 11.19
CA GLY A 65 -5.13 1.65 11.21
C GLY A 65 -4.37 2.97 11.12
N TYR A 66 -3.15 2.99 10.57
CA TYR A 66 -2.43 4.25 10.32
C TYR A 66 -3.11 5.06 9.20
N SER A 67 -3.08 6.38 9.33
CA SER A 67 -3.37 7.27 8.21
C SER A 67 -2.18 7.35 7.24
N ILE A 68 -2.38 7.83 6.01
CA ILE A 68 -1.29 8.07 5.04
C ILE A 68 -0.19 8.95 5.65
N LYS A 69 -0.55 10.00 6.40
CA LYS A 69 0.40 10.86 7.12
C LYS A 69 1.13 10.07 8.22
N GLY A 70 0.42 9.22 8.95
CA GLY A 70 1.01 8.31 9.94
C GLY A 70 2.04 7.37 9.34
N VAL A 71 1.73 6.74 8.20
CA VAL A 71 2.65 5.86 7.47
C VAL A 71 3.84 6.63 6.93
N LYS A 72 3.65 7.82 6.35
CA LYS A 72 4.74 8.71 5.92
C LYS A 72 5.72 8.97 7.07
N ASN A 73 5.19 9.32 8.24
CA ASN A 73 5.99 9.58 9.43
C ASN A 73 6.68 8.29 9.94
N TYR A 74 5.99 7.15 9.90
CA TYR A 74 6.56 5.86 10.29
C TYR A 74 7.75 5.48 9.39
N LEU A 75 7.59 5.63 8.07
CA LEU A 75 8.63 5.30 7.09
C LEU A 75 9.79 6.31 7.06
N SER A 76 9.56 7.58 7.45
CA SER A 76 10.63 8.57 7.59
C SER A 76 11.40 8.39 8.89
N LYS A 77 10.70 8.11 10.00
CA LYS A 77 11.31 7.85 11.31
C LYS A 77 12.11 6.54 11.34
N ASN A 78 11.67 5.47 10.68
CA ASN A 78 12.44 4.21 10.62
C ASN A 78 13.71 4.26 9.76
N LYS A 79 13.99 5.36 9.04
CA LYS A 79 15.36 5.63 8.52
C LYS A 79 16.32 6.07 9.63
N ILE A 80 15.78 6.57 10.75
CA ILE A 80 16.48 7.01 11.95
C ILE A 80 16.18 5.98 13.05
N LYS A 81 16.93 4.88 13.05
CA LYS A 81 16.96 3.81 14.07
C LYS A 81 16.31 4.16 15.41
N ASP A 82 15.45 3.29 15.94
CA ASP A 82 15.28 3.10 17.39
C ASP A 82 14.79 4.29 18.24
N ILE A 83 13.75 5.04 17.86
CA ILE A 83 13.16 6.05 18.78
C ILE A 83 11.62 5.94 18.90
N LYS A 84 11.22 5.17 19.91
CA LYS A 84 10.09 5.37 20.86
C LYS A 84 8.73 5.85 20.31
N SER A 85 7.78 4.92 20.33
CA SER A 85 6.42 5.01 20.93
C SER A 85 5.47 6.19 20.64
N GLU A 86 5.60 6.98 19.57
CA GLU A 86 4.61 8.04 19.29
C GLU A 86 4.27 8.17 17.79
N GLY A 87 3.16 7.55 17.40
CA GLY A 87 2.66 7.61 16.02
C GLY A 87 1.32 6.92 15.72
N LYS A 88 0.64 6.32 16.70
CA LYS A 88 -0.74 5.84 16.52
C LYS A 88 -1.69 7.03 16.59
N LEU A 89 -2.11 7.58 15.45
CA LEU A 89 -3.40 8.24 15.40
C LEU A 89 -4.43 7.12 15.55
N LYS A 90 -5.06 6.98 16.73
CA LYS A 90 -6.23 6.11 16.90
C LYS A 90 -7.29 6.60 15.91
N VAL A 91 -7.51 5.85 14.82
CA VAL A 91 -8.72 6.02 14.03
C VAL A 91 -9.88 5.67 14.96
N PRO A 92 -10.83 6.60 15.20
CA PRO A 92 -12.00 6.29 16.01
C PRO A 92 -12.67 5.03 15.46
N GLU A 93 -13.04 4.12 16.34
CA GLU A 93 -13.62 2.81 15.99
C GLU A 93 -14.84 2.94 15.07
N GLU A 94 -15.57 4.04 15.23
CA GLU A 94 -16.70 4.45 14.41
C GLU A 94 -16.34 4.74 12.94
N VAL A 95 -15.17 5.33 12.67
CA VAL A 95 -14.66 5.58 11.32
C VAL A 95 -14.23 4.27 10.65
N SER A 96 -13.57 3.39 11.41
CA SER A 96 -13.17 2.06 10.93
C SER A 96 -14.39 1.21 10.56
N LYS A 97 -15.43 1.23 11.40
CA LYS A 97 -16.69 0.53 11.16
C LYS A 97 -17.39 1.04 9.90
N LYS A 98 -17.48 2.37 9.74
CA LYS A 98 -18.09 3.00 8.57
C LYS A 98 -17.35 2.69 7.27
N LEU A 99 -16.01 2.62 7.33
CA LEU A 99 -15.20 2.23 6.18
C LEU A 99 -15.47 0.77 5.76
N GLU A 100 -15.66 -0.12 6.73
CA GLU A 100 -15.96 -1.53 6.45
C GLU A 100 -17.37 -1.68 5.86
N GLU A 101 -18.36 -0.93 6.37
CA GLU A 101 -19.70 -0.85 5.79
C GLU A 101 -19.67 -0.36 4.34
N MET A 102 -18.87 0.67 4.02
CA MET A 102 -18.71 1.17 2.65
C MET A 102 -18.06 0.14 1.72
N LYS A 103 -17.04 -0.59 2.19
CA LYS A 103 -16.44 -1.68 1.41
C LYS A 103 -17.46 -2.78 1.11
N GLN A 104 -18.26 -3.18 2.10
CA GLN A 104 -19.32 -4.18 1.91
C GLN A 104 -20.38 -3.68 0.92
N ALA A 105 -20.76 -2.41 1.00
CA ALA A 105 -21.68 -1.80 0.03
C ALA A 105 -21.10 -1.84 -1.40
N LEU A 106 -19.81 -1.52 -1.58
CA LEU A 106 -19.15 -1.58 -2.89
C LEU A 106 -19.09 -3.01 -3.44
N ILE A 107 -18.80 -4.00 -2.60
CA ILE A 107 -18.83 -5.42 -2.99
C ILE A 107 -20.24 -5.82 -3.43
N LYS A 108 -21.27 -5.40 -2.69
CA LYS A 108 -22.66 -5.69 -3.00
C LYS A 108 -23.10 -5.03 -4.31
N ILE A 109 -22.73 -3.78 -4.54
CA ILE A 109 -22.98 -3.07 -5.80
C ILE A 109 -22.31 -3.81 -6.96
N LYS A 110 -21.05 -4.21 -6.81
CA LYS A 110 -20.33 -4.93 -7.86
C LYS A 110 -21.04 -6.23 -8.26
N LYS A 111 -21.59 -6.97 -7.29
CA LYS A 111 -22.38 -8.19 -7.52
C LYS A 111 -23.75 -7.95 -8.19
N LEU A 112 -24.26 -6.73 -8.21
CA LEU A 112 -25.52 -6.40 -8.90
C LEU A 112 -25.33 -6.12 -10.39
N TYR A 113 -24.08 -5.95 -10.84
CA TYR A 113 -23.72 -5.65 -12.23
C TYR A 113 -22.88 -6.78 -12.88
N GLU A 114 -22.75 -7.93 -12.21
CA GLU A 114 -22.23 -9.20 -12.75
C GLU A 114 -23.41 -10.16 -12.94
#